data_AF-A0A353PE58-F1
#
_entry.id   AF-A0A353PE58-F1
#
_cell.length_a   1.000
_cell.length_b   1.000
_cell.length_c   1.000
_cell.angle_alpha   90.00
_cell.angle_beta   90.00
_cell.angle_gamma   90.00
#
_symmetry.space_group_name_H-M   'P 1'
#
loop_
_entity.id
_entity.type
_entity.pdbx_description
1 polymer ?
#
loop_
_entity_poly.entity_id
_entity_poly.type
_entity_poly.pdbx_seq_one_letter_code
_entity_poly.pdbx_strand_id
1 'polypeptide(L)'
;GPDDGSYVDINVPEKTSEEISYHVQLLHEAGLLKAQDYSSIGDYDWKPLTLTWEGHEFLDAARNETLWNRAKSIALEKTGGLGFEALKFALTESIKGLLS
;
A
#
# COMPACT_ATOMS: atom_id res chain seq x y z
N GLY A 1 4.15 2.08 -24.74
CA GLY A 1 3.27 1.03 -24.15
C GLY A 1 3.43 1.10 -22.65
N PRO A 2 2.66 0.35 -21.84
CA PRO A 2 2.78 0.37 -20.37
C PRO A 2 4.09 -0.27 -19.83
N ASP A 3 5.17 -0.22 -20.62
CA ASP A 3 6.49 -0.81 -20.36
C ASP A 3 7.55 -0.08 -21.19
N ASP A 4 7.50 1.25 -21.27
CA ASP A 4 8.59 2.05 -21.88
C ASP A 4 9.69 2.41 -20.87
N GLY A 5 9.66 1.79 -19.68
CA GLY A 5 10.61 2.08 -18.60
C GLY A 5 10.34 3.43 -17.90
N SER A 6 9.24 4.12 -18.21
CA SER A 6 8.86 5.32 -17.46
C SER A 6 8.35 4.94 -16.06
N TYR A 7 8.99 5.49 -15.04
CA TYR A 7 8.53 5.40 -13.66
C TYR A 7 7.69 6.64 -13.30
N VAL A 8 6.73 6.46 -12.40
CA VAL A 8 5.95 7.57 -11.86
C VAL A 8 6.78 8.26 -10.79
N ASP A 9 7.08 9.54 -11.00
CA ASP A 9 7.68 10.35 -9.95
C ASP A 9 6.60 10.75 -8.94
N ILE A 10 6.67 10.16 -7.75
CA ILE A 10 5.72 10.44 -6.67
C ILE A 10 6.24 11.66 -5.91
N ASN A 11 5.41 12.70 -5.83
CA ASN A 11 5.62 13.81 -4.91
C ASN A 11 4.53 13.77 -3.83
N VAL A 12 4.94 13.51 -2.58
CA VAL A 12 4.08 13.65 -1.41
C VAL A 12 4.54 14.91 -0.66
N PRO A 13 3.67 15.92 -0.48
CA PRO A 13 4.02 17.11 0.29
C PRO A 13 4.58 16.73 1.66
N GLU A 14 5.62 17.46 2.09
CA GLU A 14 6.27 17.28 3.40
C GLU A 14 7.06 15.96 3.58
N LYS A 15 7.30 15.20 2.49
CA LYS A 15 8.14 13.99 2.52
C LYS A 15 9.39 14.14 1.66
N THR A 16 10.50 13.60 2.16
CA THR A 16 11.74 13.51 1.38
C THR A 16 11.66 12.37 0.36
N SER A 17 12.50 12.43 -0.68
CA SER A 17 12.61 11.34 -1.66
C SER A 17 13.01 10.01 -1.00
N GLU A 18 13.90 10.05 -0.01
CA GLU A 18 14.29 8.85 0.76
C GLU A 18 13.11 8.26 1.57
N GLU A 19 12.30 9.11 2.22
CA GLU A 19 11.09 8.65 2.91
C GLU A 19 10.08 8.03 1.93
N ILE A 20 9.95 8.60 0.73
CA ILE A 20 9.07 8.06 -0.30
C ILE A 20 9.60 6.71 -0.80
N SER A 21 10.89 6.62 -1.14
CA SER A 21 11.57 5.38 -1.53
C SER A 21 11.37 4.29 -0.47
N TYR A 22 11.52 4.64 0.81
CA TYR A 22 11.36 3.71 1.92
C TYR A 22 9.96 3.10 1.96
N HIS A 23 8.93 3.93 1.84
CA HIS A 23 7.56 3.43 1.80
C HIS A 23 7.26 2.64 0.52
N VAL A 24 7.84 3.00 -0.62
CA VAL A 24 7.71 2.22 -1.86
C VAL A 24 8.32 0.82 -1.70
N GLN A 25 9.50 0.70 -1.09
CA GLN A 25 10.10 -0.60 -0.75
C GLN A 25 9.15 -1.42 0.14
N LEU A 26 8.66 -0.86 1.24
CA LEU A 26 7.76 -1.57 2.16
C LEU A 26 6.48 -2.06 1.48
N LEU A 27 5.87 -1.23 0.63
CA LEU A 27 4.66 -1.59 -0.12
C LEU A 27 4.94 -2.68 -1.17
N HIS A 28 6.13 -2.67 -1.74
CA HIS A 28 6.58 -3.72 -2.65
C HIS A 28 6.76 -5.06 -1.92
N GLU A 29 7.46 -5.06 -0.79
CA GLU A 29 7.66 -6.25 0.06
C GLU A 29 6.33 -6.81 0.59
N ALA A 30 5.37 -5.94 0.87
CA ALA A 30 4.02 -6.32 1.28
C ALA A 30 3.11 -6.82 0.12
N GLY A 31 3.61 -6.79 -1.12
CA GLY A 31 2.89 -7.24 -2.31
C GLY A 31 1.74 -6.32 -2.73
N LEU A 32 1.71 -5.06 -2.30
CA LEU A 32 0.67 -4.09 -2.69
C LEU A 32 1.01 -3.34 -3.98
N LEU A 33 2.29 -3.27 -4.34
CA LEU A 33 2.72 -2.71 -5.62
C LEU A 33 3.92 -3.46 -6.18
N LYS A 34 4.12 -3.33 -7.48
CA LYS A 34 5.39 -3.64 -8.13
C LYS A 34 6.25 -2.38 -8.10
N ALA A 35 7.49 -2.51 -7.65
CA ALA A 35 8.49 -1.46 -7.67
C ALA A 35 9.82 -2.01 -8.21
N GLN A 36 10.73 -1.08 -8.50
CA GLN A 36 12.09 -1.38 -8.88
C GLN A 36 13.06 -0.56 -8.04
N ASP A 37 14.14 -1.22 -7.65
CA ASP A 37 15.27 -0.60 -6.95
C ASP A 37 16.24 -0.01 -7.97
N TYR A 38 16.39 1.31 -7.92
CA TYR A 38 17.34 2.11 -8.71
C TYR A 38 18.48 2.65 -7.84
N SER A 39 18.61 2.17 -6.60
CA SER A 39 19.63 2.62 -5.67
C SER A 39 21.04 2.44 -6.23
N SER A 40 21.90 3.42 -5.96
CA SER A 40 23.32 3.39 -6.29
C SER A 40 24.17 3.57 -5.02
N ILE A 41 25.50 3.65 -5.16
CA ILE A 41 26.38 3.77 -3.99
C ILE A 41 26.09 5.10 -3.29
N GLY A 42 25.55 5.02 -2.06
CA GLY A 42 25.22 6.18 -1.23
C GLY A 42 23.87 6.82 -1.52
N ASP A 43 23.01 6.14 -2.30
CA ASP A 43 21.66 6.59 -2.64
C ASP A 43 20.64 5.50 -2.35
N TYR A 44 19.38 5.89 -2.18
CA TYR A 44 18.28 4.99 -1.87
C TYR A 44 17.03 5.40 -2.66
N ASP A 45 16.84 4.73 -3.81
CA ASP A 45 15.87 5.13 -4.83
C ASP A 45 14.98 3.96 -5.27
N TRP A 46 13.83 3.83 -4.62
CA TRP A 46 12.82 2.85 -4.98
C TRP A 46 11.70 3.53 -5.76
N LYS A 47 11.45 3.04 -6.99
CA LYS A 47 10.42 3.61 -7.86
C LYS A 47 9.23 2.65 -8.02
N PRO A 48 8.00 3.12 -7.81
CA PRO A 48 6.80 2.33 -8.07
C PRO A 48 6.58 2.18 -9.58
N LEU A 49 6.06 1.02 -9.98
CA LEU A 49 5.69 0.73 -11.37
C LEU A 49 4.17 0.66 -11.51
N THR A 50 3.51 -0.17 -10.71
CA THR A 50 2.05 -0.35 -10.74
C THR A 50 1.54 -0.96 -9.43
N LEU A 51 0.27 -0.72 -9.10
CA LEU A 51 -0.41 -1.48 -8.05
C LEU A 51 -0.57 -2.95 -8.46
N THR A 52 -0.56 -3.85 -7.47
CA THR A 52 -1.10 -5.21 -7.63
C THR A 52 -2.62 -5.18 -7.55
N TRP A 53 -3.27 -6.30 -7.84
CA TRP A 53 -4.72 -6.41 -7.68
C TRP A 53 -5.11 -6.19 -6.21
N GLU A 54 -4.40 -6.84 -5.30
CA GLU A 54 -4.57 -6.71 -3.86
C GLU A 54 -4.30 -5.29 -3.36
N GLY A 55 -3.28 -4.62 -3.91
CA GLY A 55 -3.01 -3.21 -3.62
C GLY A 55 -4.11 -2.26 -4.09
N HIS A 56 -4.69 -2.54 -5.25
CA HIS A 56 -5.84 -1.78 -5.75
C HIS A 56 -7.05 -1.92 -4.83
N GLU A 57 -7.43 -3.15 -4.47
CA GLU A 57 -8.56 -3.42 -3.57
C GLU A 57 -8.34 -2.82 -2.17
N PHE A 58 -7.13 -2.95 -1.63
CA PHE A 58 -6.77 -2.35 -0.35
C PHE A 58 -6.93 -0.83 -0.38
N LEU A 59 -6.39 -0.17 -1.41
CA LEU A 59 -6.45 1.29 -1.53
C LEU A 59 -7.88 1.79 -1.72
N ASP A 60 -8.69 1.08 -2.49
CA ASP A 60 -10.10 1.43 -2.71
C ASP A 60 -10.91 1.33 -1.41
N ALA A 61 -10.73 0.24 -0.66
CA ALA A 61 -11.39 0.06 0.63
C ALA A 61 -10.91 1.05 1.68
N ALA A 62 -9.62 1.41 1.70
CA ALA A 62 -9.05 2.39 2.63
C ALA A 62 -9.57 3.82 2.37
N ARG A 63 -9.96 4.15 1.14
CA ARG A 63 -10.58 5.46 0.80
C ARG A 63 -12.03 5.58 1.23
N ASN A 64 -12.73 4.46 1.39
CA ASN A 64 -14.11 4.46 1.84
C ASN A 64 -14.16 4.52 3.38
N GLU A 65 -14.57 5.66 3.94
CA GLU A 65 -14.61 5.87 5.39
C GLU A 65 -15.43 4.80 6.14
N THR A 66 -16.50 4.29 5.52
CA THR A 66 -17.34 3.26 6.15
C THR A 66 -16.60 1.93 6.22
N LEU A 67 -15.96 1.52 5.12
CA LEU A 67 -15.14 0.29 5.10
C LEU A 67 -13.91 0.43 5.99
N TRP A 68 -13.26 1.60 5.99
CA TRP A 68 -12.11 1.88 6.84
C TRP A 68 -12.45 1.82 8.33
N ASN A 69 -13.57 2.42 8.75
CA ASN A 69 -14.01 2.36 10.14
C ASN A 69 -14.39 0.94 10.55
N ARG A 70 -15.09 0.19 9.69
CA ARG A 70 -15.39 -1.21 9.92
C ARG A 70 -14.12 -2.07 10.05
N ALA A 71 -13.14 -1.85 9.17
CA ALA A 71 -11.87 -2.57 9.21
C ALA A 71 -11.09 -2.30 10.50
N LYS A 72 -11.04 -1.04 10.97
CA LYS A 72 -10.43 -0.72 12.26
C LYS A 72 -11.10 -1.47 13.42
N SER A 73 -12.44 -1.54 13.44
CA SER A 73 -13.18 -2.30 14.46
C SER A 73 -12.83 -3.79 14.41
N ILE A 74 -12.87 -4.40 13.22
CA ILE A 74 -12.54 -5.83 13.05
C ILE A 74 -11.09 -6.12 13.45
N ALA A 75 -10.15 -5.25 13.08
CA ALA A 75 -8.74 -5.39 13.45
C ALA A 75 -8.56 -5.34 14.97
N LEU A 76 -9.14 -4.34 15.64
CA LEU A 76 -9.10 -4.23 17.10
C LEU A 76 -9.71 -5.46 17.79
N GLU A 77 -10.87 -5.92 17.32
CA GLU A 77 -11.57 -7.08 17.90
C GLU A 77 -10.81 -8.39 17.71
N LYS A 78 -10.21 -8.62 16.53
CA LYS A 78 -9.61 -9.90 16.18
C LYS A 78 -8.12 -10.00 16.50
N THR A 79 -7.39 -8.89 16.48
CA THR A 79 -5.92 -8.90 16.64
C THR A 79 -5.44 -8.04 17.81
N GLY A 80 -6.33 -7.31 18.48
CA GLY A 80 -5.99 -6.47 19.64
C GLY A 80 -5.20 -5.20 19.30
N GLY A 81 -5.05 -4.86 18.01
CA GLY A 81 -4.25 -3.70 17.59
C GLY A 81 -4.39 -3.37 16.11
N LEU A 82 -3.98 -2.16 15.73
CA LEU A 82 -4.11 -1.60 14.37
C LEU A 82 -2.81 -1.70 13.56
N GLY A 83 -2.11 -2.82 13.67
CA GLY A 83 -0.94 -3.09 12.82
C GLY A 83 -1.32 -3.22 11.34
N PHE A 84 -0.36 -3.00 10.44
CA PHE A 84 -0.61 -3.03 9.00
C PHE A 84 -1.24 -4.36 8.53
N GLU A 85 -0.70 -5.50 8.95
CA GLU A 85 -1.26 -6.81 8.61
C GLU A 85 -2.68 -7.01 9.15
N ALA A 86 -2.97 -6.49 10.35
CA ALA A 86 -4.30 -6.54 10.93
C ALA A 86 -5.31 -5.71 10.11
N LEU A 87 -4.91 -4.51 9.67
CA LEU A 87 -5.73 -3.65 8.82
C LEU A 87 -5.92 -4.23 7.42
N LYS A 88 -4.86 -4.78 6.81
CA LYS A 88 -4.91 -5.45 5.50
C LYS A 88 -5.88 -6.63 5.54
N PHE A 89 -5.78 -7.47 6.57
CA PHE A 89 -6.72 -8.56 6.80
C PHE A 89 -8.15 -8.05 6.98
N ALA A 90 -8.36 -7.08 7.86
CA ALA A 90 -9.69 -6.56 8.19
C ALA A 90 -10.39 -5.85 7.02
N LEU A 91 -9.65 -5.14 6.17
CA LEU A 91 -10.18 -4.54 4.95
C LEU A 91 -10.62 -5.61 3.95
N THR A 92 -9.78 -6.62 3.73
CA THR A 92 -10.10 -7.75 2.85
C THR A 92 -11.38 -8.47 3.31
N GLU A 93 -11.53 -8.69 4.61
CA GLU A 93 -12.75 -9.31 5.18
C GLU A 93 -13.98 -8.40 5.06
N SER A 94 -13.81 -7.08 5.18
CA SER A 94 -14.91 -6.12 5.03
C SER A 94 -15.47 -6.09 3.62
N ILE A 95 -14.61 -6.23 2.60
CA ILE A 95 -15.01 -6.33 1.19
C ILE A 95 -15.80 -7.62 0.95
N LYS A 96 -15.28 -8.77 1.38
CA LYS A 96 -15.96 -10.07 1.23
C LYS A 96 -17.34 -10.08 1.87
N GLY A 97 -17.46 -9.51 3.08
CA GLY A 97 -18.73 -9.43 3.81
C GLY A 97 -19.77 -8.48 3.19
N LEU A 98 -19.41 -7.70 2.17
CA LEU A 98 -20.34 -6.88 1.39
C LEU A 98 -20.88 -7.64 0.16
N LEU A 99 -20.17 -8.69 -0.28
CA LEU A 99 -20.50 -9.50 -1.44
C LEU A 99 -21.31 -10.77 -1.09
N SER A 100 -21.41 -11.10 0.21
CA SER A 100 -22.16 -12.23 0.78
C SER A 100 -23.56 -11.83 1.22
#